data_AF-A0A7J7KD84-F1
#
_entry.id   AF-A0A7J7KD84-F1
#
_cell.length_a   1.000
_cell.length_b   1.000
_cell.length_c   1.000
_cell.angle_alpha   90.00
_cell.angle_beta   90.00
_cell.angle_gamma   90.00
#
_symmetry.space_group_name_H-M   'P 1'
#
loop_
_entity.id
_entity.type
_entity.pdbx_description
1 polymer ?
#
loop_
_entity_poly.entity_id
_entity_poly.type
_entity_poly.pdbx_seq_one_letter_code
_entity_poly.pdbx_strand_id
1 'polypeptide(L)'
;MKMGEIGCFLSHYFIWKEMEEKGYNRILIFEDDVRFRVNFIRYFYEMMAEADRHINGWDLLYIGRKIMQNNEDFVINSRHLVYPGYTYWTLSYAVTRLG
;
A
#
# COMPACT_ATOMS: atom_id res chain seq x y z
N MET A 1 -14.56 17.48 6.74
CA MET A 1 -14.15 16.82 5.49
C MET A 1 -14.48 17.75 4.34
N LYS A 2 -13.52 18.08 3.49
CA LYS A 2 -13.72 18.88 2.28
C LYS A 2 -14.23 17.98 1.15
N MET A 3 -14.92 18.56 0.16
CA MET A 3 -15.46 17.80 -0.98
C MET A 3 -14.37 16.98 -1.71
N GLY A 4 -13.15 17.52 -1.83
CA GLY A 4 -12.02 16.80 -2.43
C GLY A 4 -11.58 15.56 -1.65
N GLU A 5 -11.64 15.58 -0.32
CA GLU A 5 -11.31 14.41 0.52
C GLU A 5 -12.35 13.31 0.36
N ILE A 6 -13.63 13.69 0.23
CA ILE A 6 -14.73 12.75 -0.07
C ILE A 6 -14.53 12.12 -1.44
N GLY A 7 -14.19 12.93 -2.46
CA GLY A 7 -13.92 12.43 -3.81
C GLY A 7 -12.75 11.44 -3.86
N CYS A 8 -11.63 11.78 -3.21
CA CYS A 8 -10.47 10.90 -3.09
C CYS A 8 -10.87 9.55 -2.45
N PHE A 9 -11.57 9.59 -1.31
CA PHE A 9 -12.05 8.37 -0.65
C PHE A 9 -12.95 7.52 -1.56
N LEU A 10 -13.93 8.15 -2.23
CA LEU A 10 -14.85 7.44 -3.11
C LEU A 10 -14.14 6.78 -4.29
N SER A 11 -13.11 7.42 -4.86
CA SER A 11 -12.31 6.82 -5.93
C SER A 11 -11.66 5.51 -5.48
N HIS A 12 -11.03 5.46 -4.30
CA HIS A 12 -10.45 4.23 -3.77
C HIS A 12 -11.51 3.19 -3.43
N TYR A 13 -12.62 3.60 -2.83
CA TYR A 13 -13.74 2.71 -2.50
C TYR A 13 -14.29 2.00 -3.74
N PHE A 14 -14.50 2.72 -4.85
CA PHE A 14 -15.00 2.12 -6.08
C PHE A 14 -13.99 1.17 -6.73
N ILE A 15 -12.68 1.43 -6.60
CA ILE A 15 -11.64 0.49 -7.04
C ILE A 15 -11.71 -0.82 -6.24
N TRP A 16 -11.94 -0.76 -4.92
CA TRP A 16 -12.10 -1.96 -4.09
C TRP A 16 -13.39 -2.72 -4.43
N LYS A 17 -14.48 -2.00 -4.72
CA LYS A 17 -15.72 -2.59 -5.24
C LYS A 17 -15.48 -3.32 -6.57
N GLU A 18 -14.73 -2.72 -7.48
CA GLU A 18 -14.37 -3.34 -8.75
C GLU A 18 -13.49 -4.59 -8.55
N MET A 19 -12.53 -4.54 -7.61
CA MET A 19 -11.72 -5.69 -7.23
C MET A 19 -12.58 -6.87 -6.76
N GLU A 20 -13.57 -6.61 -5.91
CA GLU A 20 -14.53 -7.63 -5.46
C GLU A 20 -15.35 -8.20 -6.62
N GLU A 21 -15.90 -7.34 -7.47
CA GLU A 21 -16.74 -7.70 -8.61
C GLU A 21 -15.97 -8.52 -9.65
N LYS A 22 -14.71 -8.18 -9.90
CA LYS A 22 -13.83 -8.89 -10.85
C LYS A 22 -13.13 -10.10 -10.23
N GLY A 23 -13.23 -10.29 -8.93
CA GLY A 23 -12.61 -11.40 -8.22
C GLY A 23 -11.09 -11.36 -8.16
N TYR A 24 -10.49 -10.15 -8.13
CA TYR A 24 -9.05 -10.03 -7.96
C TYR A 24 -8.63 -10.33 -6.51
N ASN A 25 -7.61 -11.17 -6.34
CA ASN A 25 -7.11 -11.53 -5.00
C ASN A 25 -6.22 -10.44 -4.39
N ARG A 26 -5.58 -9.63 -5.23
CA ARG A 26 -4.68 -8.55 -4.85
C ARG A 26 -4.68 -7.49 -5.94
N ILE A 27 -4.67 -6.23 -5.54
CA ILE A 27 -4.49 -5.10 -6.46
C ILE A 27 -3.37 -4.19 -5.95
N LEU A 28 -2.81 -3.41 -6.86
CA LEU A 28 -1.83 -2.36 -6.60
C LEU A 28 -2.41 -1.05 -7.14
N ILE A 29 -2.50 -0.03 -6.28
CA ILE A 29 -3.09 1.26 -6.60
C ILE A 29 -2.00 2.33 -6.52
N PHE A 30 -1.96 3.20 -7.52
CA PHE A 30 -1.16 4.41 -7.56
C PHE A 30 -2.08 5.61 -7.78
N GLU A 31 -1.86 6.69 -7.02
CA GLU A 31 -2.39 8.01 -7.35
C GLU A 31 -1.66 8.58 -8.58
N ASP A 32 -2.30 9.56 -9.23
CA ASP A 32 -1.83 10.17 -10.48
C ASP A 32 -0.57 11.03 -10.31
N ASP A 33 -0.29 11.48 -9.09
CA ASP A 33 0.86 12.31 -8.73
C ASP A 33 2.09 11.52 -8.25
N VAL A 34 2.04 10.18 -8.30
CA VAL A 34 3.17 9.34 -7.87
C VAL A 34 4.41 9.55 -8.75
N ARG A 35 5.59 9.56 -8.11
CA ARG A 35 6.88 9.62 -8.80
C ARG A 35 7.76 8.44 -8.42
N PHE A 36 8.14 7.64 -9.41
CA PHE A 36 9.01 6.49 -9.21
C PHE A 36 10.48 6.89 -9.14
N ARG A 37 11.23 6.23 -8.25
CA ARG A 37 12.69 6.33 -8.20
C ARG A 37 13.32 5.33 -9.17
N VAL A 38 14.59 5.57 -9.52
CA VAL A 38 15.39 4.61 -10.29
C VAL A 38 15.39 3.26 -9.57
N ASN A 39 15.23 2.17 -10.33
CA ASN A 39 15.11 0.79 -9.84
C ASN A 39 13.84 0.49 -9.01
N PHE A 40 12.79 1.32 -9.07
CA PHE A 40 11.53 1.08 -8.36
C PHE A 40 10.99 -0.35 -8.56
N ILE A 41 10.95 -0.83 -9.81
CA ILE A 41 10.42 -2.15 -10.13
C ILE A 41 11.17 -3.25 -9.36
N ARG A 42 12.52 -3.17 -9.29
CA ARG A 42 13.33 -4.14 -8.55
C ARG A 42 12.98 -4.13 -7.06
N TYR A 43 12.99 -2.95 -6.44
CA TYR A 43 12.69 -2.81 -5.02
C TYR A 43 11.25 -3.22 -4.68
N PHE A 44 10.30 -2.92 -5.58
CA PHE A 44 8.91 -3.35 -5.44
C PHE A 44 8.81 -4.87 -5.41
N TYR A 45 9.45 -5.59 -6.34
CA TYR A 45 9.44 -7.05 -6.33
C TYR A 45 10.14 -7.64 -5.10
N GLU A 46 11.26 -7.07 -4.66
CA GLU A 46 11.97 -7.50 -3.45
C GLU A 46 11.10 -7.33 -2.20
N MET A 47 10.47 -6.16 -2.05
CA MET A 47 9.54 -5.85 -0.96
C MET A 47 8.32 -6.77 -0.96
N MET A 48 7.67 -6.99 -2.11
CA MET A 48 6.52 -7.89 -2.22
C MET A 48 6.89 -9.33 -1.86
N ALA A 49 8.06 -9.80 -2.31
CA ALA A 49 8.55 -11.13 -1.96
C ALA A 49 8.88 -11.27 -0.47
N GLU A 50 9.38 -10.22 0.17
CA GLU A 50 9.55 -10.20 1.63
C GLU A 50 8.19 -10.22 2.35
N ALA A 51 7.20 -9.49 1.87
CA ALA A 51 5.88 -9.42 2.50
C ALA A 51 5.20 -10.78 2.47
N ASP A 52 5.21 -11.44 1.30
CA ASP A 52 4.63 -12.76 1.12
C ASP A 52 5.36 -13.85 1.92
N ARG A 53 6.67 -13.71 2.17
CA ARG A 53 7.44 -14.68 2.97
C ARG A 53 7.34 -14.47 4.48
N HIS A 54 7.31 -13.22 4.93
CA HIS A 54 7.51 -12.88 6.34
C HIS A 54 6.22 -12.46 7.05
N ILE A 55 5.18 -12.09 6.29
CA ILE A 55 3.88 -11.67 6.84
C ILE A 55 2.81 -12.58 6.27
N ASN A 56 2.40 -13.57 7.05
CA ASN A 56 1.38 -14.51 6.63
C ASN A 56 0.02 -13.79 6.51
N GLY A 57 -0.49 -13.65 5.28
CA GLY A 57 -1.82 -13.09 5.02
C GLY A 57 -1.91 -11.59 5.30
N TRP A 58 -0.95 -10.79 4.85
CA TRP A 58 -1.07 -9.34 4.95
C TRP A 58 -2.26 -8.80 4.13
N ASP A 59 -2.94 -7.81 4.69
CA ASP A 59 -4.16 -7.21 4.12
C ASP A 59 -3.82 -5.95 3.30
N LEU A 60 -3.04 -5.04 3.89
CA LEU A 60 -2.69 -3.75 3.31
C LEU A 60 -1.18 -3.52 3.40
N LEU A 61 -0.57 -3.19 2.27
CA LEU A 61 0.84 -2.86 2.17
C LEU A 61 1.03 -1.46 1.60
N TYR A 62 1.51 -0.53 2.43
CA TYR A 62 1.86 0.81 1.98
C TYR A 62 3.15 0.83 1.17
N ILE A 63 3.12 1.51 0.01
CA ILE A 63 4.27 1.61 -0.91
C ILE A 63 4.74 3.06 -1.01
N GLY A 64 3.80 4.00 -1.05
CA GLY A 64 4.06 5.43 -1.04
C GLY A 64 3.17 6.11 -0.01
N ARG A 65 3.79 6.67 1.03
CA ARG A 65 3.07 7.39 2.09
C ARG A 65 3.97 8.45 2.74
N LYS A 66 3.35 9.39 3.45
CA LYS A 66 4.06 10.34 4.29
C LYS A 66 4.10 9.86 5.74
N ILE A 67 5.25 9.34 6.16
CA ILE A 67 5.53 8.93 7.54
C ILE A 67 5.47 10.18 8.44
N MET A 68 4.67 10.12 9.50
CA MET A 68 4.48 11.24 10.44
C MET A 68 5.20 11.02 11.76
N GLN A 69 5.49 9.77 12.12
CA GLN A 69 6.25 9.39 13.30
C GLN A 69 7.32 8.37 12.91
N ASN A 70 8.54 8.55 13.40
CA ASN A 70 9.69 7.72 13.02
C ASN A 70 9.91 6.53 13.98
N ASN A 71 8.85 6.02 14.61
CA ASN A 71 8.90 4.91 15.56
C ASN A 71 8.35 3.61 14.95
N GLU A 72 8.80 3.27 13.75
CA GLU A 72 8.33 2.08 13.03
C GLU A 72 9.31 0.93 13.23
N ASP A 73 8.78 -0.22 13.65
CA ASP A 73 9.57 -1.43 13.86
C ASP A 73 9.70 -2.19 12.54
N PHE A 74 10.92 -2.64 12.23
CA PHE A 74 11.15 -3.51 11.08
C PHE A 74 10.47 -4.87 11.28
N VAL A 75 9.90 -5.38 10.18
CA VAL A 75 9.41 -6.76 10.15
C VAL A 75 10.62 -7.69 10.31
N ILE A 76 10.50 -8.71 11.17
CA ILE A 76 11.59 -9.64 11.46
C ILE A 76 12.08 -10.28 10.15
N ASN A 77 13.39 -10.25 9.93
CA ASN A 77 14.06 -10.75 8.72
C ASN A 77 13.72 -10.01 7.41
N SER A 78 13.10 -8.82 7.48
CA SER A 78 12.88 -7.95 6.33
C SER A 78 13.92 -6.83 6.25
N ARG A 79 14.23 -6.40 5.03
CA ARG A 79 15.04 -5.21 4.75
C ARG A 79 14.20 -4.04 4.21
N HIS A 80 12.98 -4.33 3.76
CA HIS A 80 12.12 -3.37 3.07
C HIS A 80 10.82 -3.04 3.81
N LEU A 81 10.46 -3.81 4.84
CA LEU A 81 9.17 -3.73 5.50
C LEU A 81 9.30 -3.29 6.95
N VAL A 82 8.35 -2.46 7.35
CA VAL A 82 8.14 -2.00 8.72
C VAL A 82 6.66 -2.13 9.04
N TYR A 83 6.33 -2.26 10.33
CA TYR A 83 4.96 -2.09 10.78
C TYR A 83 4.64 -0.59 10.80
N PRO A 84 3.69 -0.11 9.98
CA PRO A 84 3.47 1.31 9.80
C PRO A 84 2.90 1.93 11.09
N GLY A 85 3.55 3.00 11.54
CA GLY A 85 2.99 3.90 12.54
C GLY A 85 2.00 4.88 11.92
N TYR A 86 1.68 5.93 12.65
CA TYR A 86 0.78 6.98 12.15
C TYR A 86 1.32 7.64 10.89
N THR A 87 0.50 7.70 9.84
CA THR A 87 0.87 8.17 8.51
C THR A 87 -0.25 8.96 7.86
N TYR A 88 0.12 9.86 6.94
CA TYR A 88 -0.82 10.56 6.07
C TYR A 88 -0.47 10.35 4.60
N TRP A 89 -1.34 10.85 3.71
CA TRP A 89 -1.10 10.99 2.28
C TRP A 89 -0.60 9.70 1.63
N THR A 90 -1.54 8.76 1.45
CA THR A 90 -1.26 7.47 0.83
C THR A 90 -1.24 7.62 -0.69
N LEU A 91 -0.04 7.76 -1.26
CA LEU A 91 0.19 7.86 -2.71
C LEU A 91 0.04 6.51 -3.42
N SER A 92 0.39 5.40 -2.74
CA SER A 92 0.27 4.07 -3.31
C SER A 92 0.28 2.97 -2.26
N TYR A 93 -0.45 1.89 -2.55
CA TYR A 93 -0.55 0.71 -1.71
C TYR A 93 -0.99 -0.50 -2.51
N ALA A 94 -0.67 -1.69 -1.99
CA ALA A 94 -1.28 -2.94 -2.40
C ALA A 94 -2.27 -3.39 -1.33
N VAL A 95 -3.39 -3.97 -1.75
CA VAL A 95 -4.40 -4.54 -0.85
C VAL A 95 -4.79 -5.92 -1.34
N THR A 96 -4.97 -6.86 -0.40
CA THR A 96 -5.50 -8.20 -0.67
C THR A 96 -6.98 -8.26 -0.36
N ARG A 97 -7.67 -9.25 -0.93
CA ARG A 97 -9.12 -9.38 -0.82
C ARG A 97 -9.64 -9.58 0.61
N LEU A 98 -8.77 -10.00 1.53
CA LEU A 98 -9.13 -10.23 2.92
C LEU A 98 -9.16 -8.92 3.75
N GLY A 99 -8.55 -7.86 3.22
CA GLY A 99 -8.37 -6.55 3.86
C GLY A 99 -9.49 -5.54 3.64
#